data_AF-A0A1M7K7V3-F1
#
_entry.id   AF-A0A1M7K7V3-F1
#
_cell.length_a   1.000
_cell.length_b   1.000
_cell.length_c   1.000
_cell.angle_alpha   90.00
_cell.angle_beta   90.00
_cell.angle_gamma   90.00
#
_symmetry.space_group_name_H-M   'P 1'
#
loop_
_entity.id
_entity.type
_entity.pdbx_description
1 polymer ?
#
loop_
_entity_poly.entity_id
_entity_poly.type
_entity_poly.pdbx_seq_one_letter_code
_entity_poly.pdbx_strand_id
1 'polypeptide(L)'
;MDKEQTDRKSSLLAALERCENPYTLAQIEALLKKSDMLQPIGDLARTYPFLLQLHSTRDLSLKTRLKNKKDNPLSRYLEYTAAPVFFLSLLMLVITAAIINNFSFDEQGFQINTFIAKLAALFGILWLAYLADFFVILFLASRTRSRIAQSAFVPKLLSLIFPPTGIGLRHLETPERTWLPYHHWSKCNEGLFNRLKEQFSIPMIVIALLIIPVLLIEWQFYDQVENWLNTDLSFVLDMVQGFIWLAFAFEFILLVSITNDKFTYIKKNWIDLLIILLPFVSFIRTLRIVKVARLTHLARGYKLRALLMKARQGLIFASFFYRLLAIKPDFQLRKLKKKLDQNRTEREIIEEDLVKMSLWLRQRKKKK
;
A
#
# COMPACT_ATOMS: atom_id res chain seq x y z
N MET A 1 11.67 43.96 19.87
CA MET A 1 10.69 42.89 19.65
C MET A 1 9.73 43.40 18.60
N ASP A 2 9.59 42.70 17.48
CA ASP A 2 8.78 43.16 16.35
C ASP A 2 7.30 43.25 16.76
N LYS A 3 6.56 44.26 16.28
CA LYS A 3 5.16 44.53 16.72
C LYS A 3 4.26 43.29 16.53
N GLU A 4 4.48 42.55 15.45
CA GLU A 4 3.80 41.29 15.13
C GLU A 4 4.06 40.16 16.16
N GLN A 5 5.25 40.13 16.76
CA GLN A 5 5.62 39.10 17.74
C GLN A 5 4.92 39.34 19.09
N THR A 6 4.75 40.61 19.45
CA THR A 6 4.02 41.04 20.65
C THR A 6 2.53 40.72 20.52
N ASP A 7 1.93 40.98 19.35
CA ASP A 7 0.52 40.67 19.07
C ASP A 7 0.23 39.16 19.06
N ARG A 8 1.16 38.34 18.53
CA ARG A 8 1.04 36.87 18.64
C ARG A 8 1.10 36.40 20.09
N LYS A 9 2.00 36.95 20.91
CA LYS A 9 2.14 36.55 22.32
C LYS A 9 0.87 36.85 23.12
N SER A 10 0.26 38.03 22.96
CA SER A 10 -0.98 38.39 23.65
C SER A 10 -2.16 37.51 23.24
N SER A 11 -2.30 37.20 21.94
CA SER A 11 -3.35 36.29 21.45
C SER A 11 -3.22 34.87 22.01
N LEU A 12 -1.99 34.36 22.17
CA LEU A 12 -1.72 33.05 22.77
C LEU A 12 -2.04 33.01 24.26
N LEU A 13 -1.72 34.08 25.00
CA LEU A 13 -2.06 34.19 26.42
C LEU A 13 -3.58 34.17 26.63
N ALA A 14 -4.33 34.93 25.82
CA ALA A 14 -5.79 34.91 25.85
C ALA A 14 -6.37 33.52 25.49
N ALA A 15 -5.74 32.77 24.58
CA ALA A 15 -6.16 31.41 24.25
C ALA A 15 -5.85 30.40 25.37
N LEU A 16 -4.72 30.59 26.08
CA LEU A 16 -4.34 29.79 27.25
C LEU A 16 -5.30 29.99 28.42
N GLU A 17 -5.67 31.24 28.70
CA GLU A 17 -6.65 31.58 29.75
C GLU A 17 -8.02 30.94 29.50
N ARG A 18 -8.41 30.76 28.23
CA ARG A 18 -9.67 30.10 27.84
C ARG A 18 -9.56 28.58 27.74
N CYS A 19 -8.38 27.98 27.91
CA CYS A 19 -8.18 26.56 27.70
C CYS A 19 -8.56 25.75 28.96
N GLU A 20 -9.70 25.08 28.94
CA GLU A 20 -10.17 24.26 30.08
C GLU A 20 -9.62 22.81 30.06
N ASN A 21 -8.90 22.41 29.01
CA ASN A 21 -8.44 21.02 28.87
C ASN A 21 -7.14 20.79 29.68
N PRO A 22 -7.17 19.99 30.78
CA PRO A 22 -6.01 19.81 31.64
C PRO A 22 -4.85 19.09 30.96
N TYR A 23 -5.14 18.23 29.98
CA TYR A 23 -4.12 17.51 29.23
C TYR A 23 -3.30 18.46 28.34
N THR A 24 -3.96 19.43 27.70
CA THR A 24 -3.30 20.44 26.87
C THR A 24 -2.44 21.37 27.74
N LEU A 25 -2.95 21.81 28.89
CA LEU A 25 -2.20 22.65 29.83
C LEU A 25 -0.93 21.94 30.31
N ALA A 26 -1.02 20.67 30.70
CA ALA A 26 0.15 19.88 31.11
C ALA A 26 1.19 19.71 29.98
N GLN A 27 0.76 19.61 28.72
CA GLN A 27 1.68 19.59 27.58
C GLN A 27 2.42 20.91 27.42
N ILE A 28 1.71 22.02 27.55
CA ILE A 28 2.29 23.36 27.41
C ILE A 28 3.27 23.62 28.56
N GLU A 29 2.94 23.25 29.78
CA GLU A 29 3.85 23.35 30.93
C GLU A 29 5.15 22.56 30.68
N ALA A 30 5.03 21.31 30.20
CA ALA A 30 6.20 20.49 29.89
C ALA A 30 7.07 21.08 28.77
N LEU A 31 6.47 21.70 27.75
CA LEU A 31 7.18 22.39 26.68
C LEU A 31 7.89 23.65 27.18
N LEU A 32 7.23 24.43 28.03
CA LEU A 32 7.79 25.66 28.61
C LEU A 32 8.99 25.36 29.51
N LYS A 33 9.00 24.25 30.26
CA LYS A 33 10.18 23.82 31.04
C LYS A 33 11.43 23.60 30.20
N LYS A 34 11.29 23.37 28.89
CA LYS A 34 12.39 23.13 27.95
C LYS A 34 12.73 24.34 27.08
N SER A 35 12.09 25.50 27.29
CA SER A 35 12.25 26.68 26.43
C SER A 35 13.71 27.08 26.24
N ASP A 36 14.48 27.06 27.33
CA ASP A 36 15.84 27.57 27.36
C ASP A 36 16.80 26.67 26.57
N MET A 37 16.60 25.35 26.66
CA MET A 37 17.34 24.36 25.86
C MET A 37 17.09 24.54 24.36
N LEU A 38 15.86 24.92 23.98
CA LEU A 38 15.43 25.03 22.58
C LEU A 38 15.72 26.41 21.96
N GLN A 39 16.24 27.37 22.73
CA GLN A 39 16.58 28.71 22.24
C GLN A 39 17.47 28.70 20.97
N PRO A 40 18.49 27.83 20.84
CA PRO A 40 19.31 27.75 19.63
C PRO A 40 18.50 27.38 18.36
N ILE A 41 17.45 26.55 18.51
CA ILE A 41 16.53 26.22 17.41
C ILE A 41 15.69 27.45 17.03
N GLY A 42 15.24 28.23 18.01
CA GLY A 42 14.48 29.46 17.77
C GLY A 42 15.27 30.48 16.93
N ASP A 43 16.57 30.60 17.18
CA ASP A 43 17.45 31.44 16.37
C ASP A 43 17.70 30.83 14.98
N LEU A 44 17.81 29.51 14.88
CA LEU A 44 17.93 28.80 13.61
C LEU A 44 16.68 29.00 12.73
N ALA A 45 15.49 29.02 13.34
CA ALA A 45 14.22 29.23 12.67
C ALA A 45 14.10 30.60 11.98
N ARG A 46 14.86 31.62 12.43
CA ARG A 46 14.96 32.91 11.71
C ARG A 46 15.59 32.77 10.34
N THR A 47 16.55 31.84 10.21
CA THR A 47 17.21 31.54 8.93
C THR A 47 16.43 30.49 8.13
N TYR A 48 15.72 29.59 8.81
CA TYR A 48 14.98 28.48 8.23
C TYR A 48 13.51 28.48 8.69
N PRO A 49 12.63 29.30 8.06
CA PRO A 49 11.26 29.49 8.51
C PRO A 49 10.40 28.22 8.51
N PHE A 50 10.77 27.20 7.74
CA PHE A 50 10.05 25.91 7.72
C PHE A 50 10.07 25.19 9.07
N LEU A 51 11.04 25.48 9.95
CA LEU A 51 11.09 24.93 11.31
C LEU A 51 9.91 25.37 12.18
N LEU A 52 9.21 26.45 11.80
CA LEU A 52 8.01 26.95 12.48
C LEU A 52 6.71 26.33 11.94
N GLN A 53 6.78 25.44 10.94
CA GLN A 53 5.61 24.73 10.45
C GLN A 53 5.24 23.56 11.38
N LEU A 54 4.51 23.86 12.46
CA LEU A 54 4.02 22.85 13.40
C LEU A 54 2.82 22.03 12.89
N HIS A 55 2.17 22.47 11.81
CA HIS A 55 1.01 21.78 11.28
C HIS A 55 1.41 20.48 10.59
N SER A 56 0.72 19.39 10.95
CA SER A 56 0.89 18.13 10.25
C SER A 56 0.52 18.29 8.77
N THR A 57 1.44 17.97 7.87
CA THR A 57 1.19 17.94 6.41
C THR A 57 0.31 16.74 5.99
N ARG A 58 -0.16 15.95 6.96
CA ARG A 58 -0.96 14.75 6.72
C ARG A 58 -2.35 15.13 6.25
N ASP A 59 -2.66 14.80 5.00
CA ASP A 59 -3.98 14.97 4.41
C ASP A 59 -4.81 13.69 4.61
N LEU A 60 -5.62 13.70 5.67
CA LEU A 60 -6.58 12.62 6.00
C LEU A 60 -7.95 12.82 5.33
N SER A 61 -8.14 13.90 4.57
CA SER A 61 -9.44 14.18 3.95
C SER A 61 -9.73 13.22 2.79
N LEU A 62 -10.96 12.72 2.69
CA LEU A 62 -11.35 11.88 1.55
C LEU A 62 -11.84 12.77 0.41
N LYS A 63 -11.00 12.95 -0.63
CA LYS A 63 -11.34 13.74 -1.84
C LYS A 63 -11.59 12.81 -3.03
N THR A 64 -12.85 12.62 -3.38
CA THR A 64 -13.31 11.73 -4.48
C THR A 64 -14.04 12.51 -5.56
N ARG A 65 -14.32 11.88 -6.70
CA ARG A 65 -15.02 12.46 -7.86
C ARG A 65 -14.44 13.80 -8.31
N LEU A 66 -13.11 13.92 -8.26
CA LEU A 66 -12.40 15.10 -8.69
C LEU A 66 -12.55 15.29 -10.20
N LYS A 67 -12.97 16.49 -10.62
CA LYS A 67 -12.95 16.85 -12.04
C LYS A 67 -11.51 17.12 -12.47
N ASN A 68 -11.09 16.48 -13.57
CA ASN A 68 -9.86 16.86 -14.25
C ASN A 68 -10.15 17.98 -15.26
N LYS A 69 -9.13 18.81 -15.48
CA LYS A 69 -9.19 19.86 -16.49
C LYS A 69 -8.82 19.23 -17.83
N LYS A 70 -9.78 19.16 -18.76
CA LYS A 70 -9.62 18.60 -20.11
C LYS A 70 -8.90 19.57 -21.07
N ASP A 71 -7.80 20.14 -20.59
CA ASP A 71 -7.07 21.22 -21.25
C ASP A 71 -6.39 20.73 -22.55
N ASN A 72 -6.00 19.45 -22.58
CA ASN A 72 -5.14 18.88 -23.62
C ASN A 72 -5.71 17.57 -24.19
N PRO A 73 -5.35 17.18 -25.43
CA PRO A 73 -5.80 15.91 -26.01
C PRO A 73 -5.29 14.69 -25.21
N LEU A 74 -4.09 14.80 -24.61
CA LEU A 74 -3.56 13.77 -23.71
C LEU A 74 -4.42 13.59 -22.46
N SER A 75 -4.79 14.68 -21.77
CA SER A 75 -5.61 14.58 -20.56
C SER A 75 -7.00 14.03 -20.85
N ARG A 76 -7.60 14.40 -21.99
CA ARG A 76 -8.86 13.80 -22.47
C ARG A 76 -8.74 12.30 -22.70
N TYR A 77 -7.67 11.85 -23.36
CA TYR A 77 -7.41 10.44 -23.59
C TYR A 77 -7.32 9.67 -22.26
N LEU A 78 -6.51 10.17 -21.32
CA LEU A 78 -6.34 9.55 -20.00
C LEU A 78 -7.65 9.49 -19.20
N GLU A 79 -8.52 10.48 -19.33
CA GLU A 79 -9.85 10.46 -18.71
C GLU A 79 -10.74 9.36 -19.26
N TYR A 80 -10.73 9.14 -20.58
CA TYR A 80 -11.53 8.10 -21.22
C TYR A 80 -10.95 6.70 -21.00
N THR A 81 -9.63 6.53 -20.99
CA THR A 81 -8.99 5.22 -20.86
C THR A 81 -8.82 4.75 -19.41
N ALA A 82 -8.97 5.62 -18.40
CA ALA A 82 -8.80 5.25 -17.00
C ALA A 82 -9.70 4.08 -16.54
N ALA A 83 -11.00 4.13 -16.85
CA ALA A 83 -11.94 3.05 -16.55
C ALA A 83 -11.62 1.76 -17.32
N PRO A 84 -11.52 1.79 -18.66
CA PRO A 84 -11.17 0.62 -19.46
C PRO A 84 -9.86 -0.04 -19.02
N VAL A 85 -8.81 0.74 -18.77
CA VAL A 85 -7.52 0.22 -18.32
C VAL A 85 -7.65 -0.48 -16.97
N PHE A 86 -8.39 0.10 -16.02
CA PHE A 86 -8.62 -0.54 -14.72
C PHE A 86 -9.28 -1.92 -14.86
N PHE A 87 -10.38 -2.00 -15.61
CA PHE A 87 -11.10 -3.26 -15.80
C PHE A 87 -10.29 -4.25 -16.64
N LEU A 88 -9.53 -3.77 -17.62
CA LEU A 88 -8.61 -4.59 -18.39
C LEU A 88 -7.48 -5.15 -17.49
N SER A 89 -6.90 -4.36 -16.58
CA SER A 89 -5.93 -4.85 -15.60
C SER A 89 -6.53 -5.90 -14.68
N LEU A 90 -7.78 -5.69 -14.23
CA LEU A 90 -8.50 -6.65 -13.40
C LEU A 90 -8.75 -7.96 -14.14
N LEU A 91 -9.18 -7.90 -15.40
CA LEU A 91 -9.35 -9.08 -16.25
C LEU A 91 -8.03 -9.83 -16.45
N MET A 92 -6.95 -9.10 -16.71
CA MET A 92 -5.61 -9.68 -16.81
C MET A 92 -5.17 -10.36 -15.51
N LEU A 93 -5.52 -9.80 -14.35
CA LEU A 93 -5.25 -10.42 -13.05
C LEU A 93 -6.05 -11.72 -12.87
N VAL A 94 -7.33 -11.75 -13.28
CA VAL A 94 -8.17 -12.96 -13.26
C VAL A 94 -7.58 -14.05 -14.15
N ILE A 95 -7.21 -13.71 -15.39
CA ILE A 95 -6.58 -14.67 -16.31
C ILE A 95 -5.25 -15.17 -15.74
N THR A 96 -4.46 -14.29 -15.12
CA THR A 96 -3.21 -14.66 -14.44
C THR A 96 -3.48 -15.66 -13.31
N ALA A 97 -4.50 -15.42 -12.48
CA ALA A 97 -4.91 -16.35 -11.43
C ALA A 97 -5.30 -17.71 -12.01
N ALA A 98 -6.08 -17.73 -13.09
CA ALA A 98 -6.53 -18.95 -13.74
C ALA A 98 -5.34 -19.75 -14.31
N ILE A 99 -4.42 -19.10 -15.02
CA ILE A 99 -3.22 -19.74 -15.59
C ILE A 99 -2.33 -20.31 -14.48
N ILE A 100 -2.08 -19.54 -13.41
CA ILE A 100 -1.17 -19.94 -12.34
C ILE A 100 -1.69 -21.15 -11.56
N ASN A 101 -2.98 -21.20 -11.24
CA ASN A 101 -3.53 -22.25 -10.38
C ASN A 101 -3.87 -23.53 -11.15
N ASN A 102 -4.28 -23.42 -12.42
CA ASN A 102 -4.53 -24.60 -13.27
C ASN A 102 -3.24 -25.15 -13.92
N PHE A 103 -2.06 -24.61 -13.56
CA PHE A 103 -0.78 -25.12 -14.06
C PHE A 103 -0.40 -26.40 -13.29
N SER A 104 -1.03 -27.53 -13.60
CA SER A 104 -0.69 -28.83 -13.04
C SER A 104 0.46 -29.50 -13.83
N PHE A 105 1.41 -30.09 -13.12
CA PHE A 105 2.47 -30.91 -13.71
C PHE A 105 2.06 -32.37 -13.63
N ASP A 106 1.78 -32.99 -14.78
CA ASP A 106 1.89 -34.45 -14.89
C ASP A 106 3.35 -34.81 -15.18
N GLU A 107 3.89 -35.77 -14.45
CA GLU A 107 5.30 -36.22 -14.55
C GLU A 107 5.68 -36.77 -15.95
N GLN A 108 4.72 -36.90 -16.88
CA GLN A 108 4.90 -37.58 -18.17
C GLN A 108 5.05 -36.66 -19.39
N GLY A 109 5.07 -35.33 -19.25
CA GLY A 109 5.46 -34.44 -20.35
C GLY A 109 4.76 -33.08 -20.40
N PHE A 110 5.16 -32.25 -21.37
CA PHE A 110 4.62 -30.91 -21.64
C PHE A 110 3.23 -31.00 -22.30
N GLN A 111 2.20 -31.47 -21.59
CA GLN A 111 0.81 -31.42 -22.06
C GLN A 111 0.18 -30.09 -21.61
N ILE A 112 0.37 -29.02 -22.39
CA ILE A 112 -0.38 -27.78 -22.17
C ILE A 112 -1.83 -28.07 -22.52
N ASN A 113 -2.71 -28.14 -21.52
CA ASN A 113 -4.15 -28.26 -21.75
C ASN A 113 -4.60 -27.16 -22.73
N THR A 114 -5.38 -27.53 -23.75
CA THR A 114 -5.91 -26.62 -24.77
C THR A 114 -6.61 -25.41 -24.14
N PHE A 115 -7.21 -25.57 -22.95
CA PHE A 115 -7.79 -24.48 -22.17
C PHE A 115 -6.75 -23.41 -21.77
N ILE A 116 -5.61 -23.83 -21.20
CA ILE A 116 -4.54 -22.92 -20.75
C ILE A 116 -3.90 -22.22 -21.96
N ALA A 117 -3.71 -22.93 -23.07
CA ALA A 117 -3.21 -22.35 -24.32
C ALA A 117 -4.12 -21.23 -24.84
N LYS A 118 -5.45 -21.45 -24.82
CA LYS A 118 -6.44 -20.42 -25.21
C LYS A 118 -6.41 -19.22 -24.27
N LEU A 119 -6.30 -19.43 -22.95
CA LEU A 119 -6.17 -18.34 -21.98
C LEU A 119 -4.88 -17.53 -22.17
N ALA A 120 -3.76 -18.20 -22.44
CA ALA A 120 -2.49 -17.54 -22.72
C ALA A 120 -2.53 -16.73 -24.03
N ALA A 121 -3.18 -17.26 -25.07
CA ALA A 121 -3.41 -16.52 -26.32
C ALA A 121 -4.28 -15.28 -26.09
N LEU A 122 -5.38 -15.41 -25.32
CA LEU A 122 -6.22 -14.29 -24.93
C LEU A 122 -5.42 -13.25 -24.13
N PHE A 123 -4.61 -13.68 -23.17
CA PHE A 123 -3.71 -12.81 -22.41
C PHE A 123 -2.77 -12.04 -23.34
N GLY A 124 -2.15 -12.71 -24.32
CA GLY A 124 -1.29 -12.08 -25.32
C GLY A 124 -2.02 -11.05 -26.19
N ILE A 125 -3.25 -11.33 -26.61
CA ILE A 125 -4.08 -10.38 -27.37
C ILE A 125 -4.42 -9.14 -26.53
N LEU A 126 -4.86 -9.33 -25.29
CA LEU A 126 -5.15 -8.22 -24.37
C LEU A 126 -3.89 -7.41 -24.04
N TRP A 127 -2.71 -8.05 -24.05
CA TRP A 127 -1.43 -7.39 -23.84
C TRP A 127 -1.09 -6.42 -24.98
N LEU A 128 -1.47 -6.73 -26.23
CA LEU A 128 -1.32 -5.80 -27.35
C LEU A 128 -2.13 -4.51 -27.15
N ALA A 129 -3.26 -4.55 -26.44
CA ALA A 129 -4.01 -3.35 -26.09
C ALA A 129 -3.23 -2.42 -25.15
N TYR A 130 -2.42 -2.97 -24.23
CA TYR A 130 -1.51 -2.17 -23.39
C TYR A 130 -0.38 -1.53 -24.19
N LEU A 131 0.20 -2.28 -25.13
CA LEU A 131 1.19 -1.72 -26.06
C LEU A 131 0.61 -0.56 -26.86
N ALA A 132 -0.57 -0.77 -27.47
CA ALA A 132 -1.24 0.25 -28.26
C ALA A 132 -1.54 1.50 -27.42
N ASP A 133 -2.13 1.33 -26.23
CA ASP A 133 -2.39 2.44 -25.30
C ASP A 133 -1.11 3.19 -24.92
N PHE A 134 -0.01 2.47 -24.65
CA PHE A 134 1.28 3.07 -24.35
C PHE A 134 1.83 3.91 -25.51
N PHE A 135 1.78 3.41 -26.75
CA PHE A 135 2.21 4.16 -27.92
C PHE A 135 1.33 5.39 -28.19
N VAL A 136 0.02 5.28 -28.02
CA VAL A 136 -0.90 6.43 -28.14
C VAL A 136 -0.56 7.51 -27.12
N ILE A 137 -0.28 7.13 -25.86
CA ILE A 137 0.15 8.06 -24.82
C ILE A 137 1.46 8.76 -25.20
N LEU A 138 2.47 8.02 -25.67
CA LEU A 138 3.75 8.60 -26.09
C LEU A 138 3.60 9.55 -27.30
N PHE A 139 2.76 9.18 -28.25
CA PHE A 139 2.45 10.00 -29.42
C PHE A 139 1.75 11.30 -29.01
N LEU A 140 0.69 11.21 -28.19
CA LEU A 140 -0.04 12.37 -27.70
C LEU A 140 0.81 13.27 -26.79
N ALA A 141 1.66 12.68 -25.95
CA ALA A 141 2.58 13.42 -25.10
C ALA A 141 3.63 14.19 -25.91
N SER A 142 4.22 13.55 -26.93
CA SER A 142 5.17 14.19 -27.85
C SER A 142 4.52 15.34 -28.62
N ARG A 143 3.28 15.15 -29.10
CA ARG A 143 2.53 16.17 -29.85
C ARG A 143 2.10 17.36 -28.99
N THR A 144 1.76 17.12 -27.73
CA THR A 144 1.25 18.17 -26.82
C THR A 144 2.36 18.84 -26.03
N ARG A 145 3.60 18.31 -26.06
CA ARG A 145 4.73 18.75 -25.21
C ARG A 145 4.37 18.79 -23.71
N SER A 146 3.41 17.95 -23.30
CA SER A 146 2.97 17.83 -21.90
C SER A 146 4.07 17.25 -21.04
N ARG A 147 4.25 17.79 -19.82
CA ARG A 147 5.18 17.21 -18.84
C ARG A 147 4.54 15.97 -18.22
N ILE A 148 5.15 14.81 -18.44
CA ILE A 148 4.77 13.56 -17.78
C ILE A 148 5.52 13.45 -16.44
N ALA A 149 4.79 13.17 -15.37
CA ALA A 149 5.40 12.89 -14.07
C ALA A 149 6.07 11.50 -14.07
N GLN A 150 7.36 11.45 -13.74
CA GLN A 150 8.12 10.19 -13.66
C GLN A 150 7.50 9.19 -12.66
N SER A 151 6.93 9.69 -11.56
CA SER A 151 6.27 8.86 -10.54
C SER A 151 5.02 8.13 -11.04
N ALA A 152 4.38 8.61 -12.10
CA ALA A 152 3.26 7.95 -12.77
C ALA A 152 3.69 7.18 -14.04
N PHE A 153 4.78 7.60 -14.69
CA PHE A 153 5.32 6.93 -15.87
C PHE A 153 5.96 5.57 -15.56
N VAL A 154 6.73 5.45 -14.47
CA VAL A 154 7.36 4.18 -14.09
C VAL A 154 6.34 3.07 -13.83
N PRO A 155 5.25 3.28 -13.05
CA PRO A 155 4.18 2.30 -12.93
C PRO A 155 3.49 1.97 -14.26
N LYS A 156 3.37 2.94 -15.17
CA LYS A 156 2.82 2.69 -16.50
C LYS A 156 3.71 1.74 -17.31
N LEU A 157 5.02 1.94 -17.27
CA LEU A 157 5.99 1.03 -17.89
C LEU A 157 5.94 -0.36 -17.24
N LEU A 158 5.81 -0.42 -15.90
CA LEU A 158 5.66 -1.69 -15.19
C LEU A 158 4.38 -2.44 -15.62
N SER A 159 3.29 -1.72 -15.91
CA SER A 159 2.07 -2.32 -16.45
C SER A 159 2.23 -2.90 -17.85
N LEU A 160 3.28 -2.54 -18.59
CA LEU A 160 3.59 -3.19 -19.85
C LEU A 160 4.24 -4.56 -19.64
N ILE A 161 5.12 -4.68 -18.64
CA ILE A 161 5.77 -5.97 -18.31
C ILE A 161 4.78 -6.89 -17.59
N PHE A 162 4.00 -6.33 -16.66
CA PHE A 162 3.04 -7.05 -15.86
C PHE A 162 1.70 -6.28 -15.80
N PRO A 163 0.80 -6.52 -16.78
CA PRO A 163 -0.49 -5.83 -16.95
C PRO A 163 -1.36 -5.67 -15.69
N PRO A 164 -1.41 -6.66 -14.77
CA PRO A 164 -2.18 -6.50 -13.53
C PRO A 164 -1.75 -5.30 -12.67
N THR A 165 -0.51 -4.82 -12.78
CA THR A 165 -0.07 -3.59 -12.08
C THR A 165 -0.72 -2.31 -12.59
N GLY A 166 -1.48 -2.38 -13.70
CA GLY A 166 -2.27 -1.27 -14.21
C GLY A 166 -3.44 -0.87 -13.28
N ILE A 167 -3.78 -1.69 -12.28
CA ILE A 167 -4.82 -1.39 -11.30
C ILE A 167 -4.45 -0.12 -10.51
N GLY A 168 -5.34 0.88 -10.55
CA GLY A 168 -5.18 2.13 -9.84
C GLY A 168 -4.07 3.04 -10.39
N LEU A 169 -3.67 2.89 -11.66
CA LEU A 169 -2.68 3.77 -12.28
C LEU A 169 -3.00 5.25 -12.03
N ARG A 170 -1.94 6.01 -11.74
CA ARG A 170 -2.03 7.44 -11.45
C ARG A 170 -2.12 8.23 -12.74
N HIS A 171 -2.78 9.38 -12.68
CA HIS A 171 -2.83 10.31 -13.80
C HIS A 171 -1.43 10.84 -14.14
N LEU A 172 -1.05 10.81 -15.43
CA LEU A 172 0.32 11.09 -15.86
C LEU A 172 0.75 12.56 -15.68
N GLU A 173 -0.19 13.51 -15.81
CA GLU A 173 0.10 14.94 -15.60
C GLU A 173 -0.10 15.35 -14.14
N THR A 174 -0.93 14.62 -13.38
CA THR A 174 -1.28 14.94 -11.98
C THR A 174 -1.20 13.67 -11.11
N PRO A 175 0.00 13.24 -10.71
CA PRO A 175 0.25 11.93 -10.09
C PRO A 175 -0.39 11.75 -8.71
N GLU A 176 -0.98 12.81 -8.15
CA GLU A 176 -1.78 12.76 -6.93
C GLU A 176 -3.18 12.18 -7.15
N ARG A 177 -3.58 11.85 -8.39
CA ARG A 177 -4.92 11.36 -8.70
C ARG A 177 -4.87 9.93 -9.24
N THR A 178 -5.79 9.09 -8.79
CA THR A 178 -6.03 7.74 -9.29
C THR A 178 -7.51 7.54 -9.59
N TRP A 179 -7.85 6.68 -10.54
CA TRP A 179 -9.23 6.35 -10.85
C TRP A 179 -9.62 5.01 -10.22
N LEU A 180 -10.77 4.98 -9.56
CA LEU A 180 -11.36 3.77 -8.94
C LEU A 180 -12.83 3.64 -9.37
N PRO A 181 -13.38 2.41 -9.50
CA PRO A 181 -14.74 2.20 -10.00
C PRO A 181 -15.83 2.90 -9.17
N TYR A 182 -15.76 2.85 -7.84
CA TYR A 182 -16.76 3.47 -6.97
C TYR A 182 -16.47 4.95 -6.67
N HIS A 183 -15.19 5.30 -6.50
CA HIS A 183 -14.77 6.66 -6.08
C HIS A 183 -14.42 7.59 -7.25
N HIS A 184 -14.34 7.06 -8.48
CA HIS A 184 -13.85 7.74 -9.66
C HIS A 184 -12.47 8.36 -9.39
N TRP A 185 -12.14 9.48 -10.06
CA TRP A 185 -10.93 10.24 -9.80
C TRP A 185 -10.86 10.70 -8.34
N SER A 186 -9.89 10.16 -7.62
CA SER A 186 -9.69 10.38 -6.19
C SER A 186 -8.25 10.79 -5.90
N LYS A 187 -8.05 11.61 -4.87
CA LYS A 187 -6.71 12.02 -4.45
C LYS A 187 -6.01 10.87 -3.72
N CYS A 188 -4.81 10.52 -4.15
CA CYS A 188 -3.90 9.60 -3.49
C CYS A 188 -3.30 10.26 -2.24
N ASN A 189 -4.03 10.17 -1.13
CA ASN A 189 -3.59 10.65 0.18
C ASN A 189 -3.81 9.59 1.26
N GLU A 190 -3.41 9.91 2.49
CA GLU A 190 -3.58 9.00 3.63
C GLU A 190 -5.06 8.71 3.92
N GLY A 191 -5.95 9.67 3.66
CA GLY A 191 -7.39 9.49 3.79
C GLY A 191 -7.93 8.35 2.92
N LEU A 192 -7.68 8.39 1.61
CA LEU A 192 -8.11 7.33 0.68
C LEU A 192 -7.47 5.98 1.01
N PHE A 193 -6.17 5.98 1.32
CA PHE A 193 -5.45 4.76 1.70
C PHE A 193 -6.05 4.10 2.94
N ASN A 194 -6.31 4.86 4.00
CA ASN A 194 -6.90 4.34 5.24
C ASN A 194 -8.32 3.80 5.00
N ARG A 195 -9.13 4.49 4.19
CA ARG A 195 -10.48 4.03 3.85
C ARG A 195 -10.49 2.70 3.11
N LEU A 196 -9.65 2.56 2.09
CA LEU A 196 -9.56 1.28 1.35
C LEU A 196 -9.02 0.18 2.26
N LYS A 197 -8.00 0.48 3.08
CA LYS A 197 -7.48 -0.48 4.05
C LYS A 197 -8.54 -0.94 5.05
N GLU A 198 -9.37 -0.03 5.56
CA GLU A 198 -10.51 -0.36 6.41
C GLU A 198 -11.51 -1.27 5.67
N GLN A 199 -11.85 -0.95 4.43
CA GLN A 199 -12.79 -1.73 3.61
C GLN A 199 -12.28 -3.15 3.33
N PHE A 200 -10.99 -3.33 3.03
CA PHE A 200 -10.40 -4.65 2.78
C PHE A 200 -10.08 -5.42 4.07
N SER A 201 -9.99 -4.75 5.22
CA SER A 201 -9.57 -5.40 6.48
C SER A 201 -10.40 -6.64 6.86
N ILE A 202 -11.74 -6.55 6.79
CA ILE A 202 -12.62 -7.65 7.18
C ILE A 202 -12.68 -8.75 6.10
N PRO A 203 -12.95 -8.44 4.81
CA PRO A 203 -12.96 -9.46 3.75
C PRO A 203 -11.66 -10.27 3.69
N MET A 204 -10.51 -9.61 3.82
CA MET A 204 -9.22 -10.27 3.72
C MET A 204 -8.92 -11.19 4.90
N ILE A 205 -9.44 -10.88 6.09
CA ILE A 205 -9.39 -11.79 7.23
C ILE A 205 -10.20 -13.06 6.96
N VAL A 206 -11.43 -12.90 6.45
CA VAL A 206 -12.30 -14.04 6.12
C VAL A 206 -11.63 -14.94 5.08
N ILE A 207 -11.07 -14.33 4.03
CA ILE A 207 -10.34 -15.04 2.96
C ILE A 207 -9.09 -15.74 3.52
N ALA A 208 -8.33 -15.08 4.40
CA ALA A 208 -7.18 -15.70 5.05
C ALA A 208 -7.56 -16.91 5.90
N LEU A 209 -8.67 -16.81 6.65
CA LEU A 209 -9.18 -17.88 7.49
C LEU A 209 -9.67 -19.07 6.65
N LEU A 210 -10.29 -18.80 5.51
CA LEU A 210 -10.81 -19.81 4.58
C LEU A 210 -9.73 -20.72 4.01
N ILE A 211 -8.45 -20.32 4.07
CA ILE A 211 -7.34 -21.17 3.60
C ILE A 211 -7.14 -22.38 4.52
N ILE A 212 -7.41 -22.24 5.83
CA ILE A 212 -7.23 -23.32 6.80
C ILE A 212 -8.13 -24.53 6.45
N PRO A 213 -9.47 -24.37 6.32
CA PRO A 213 -10.33 -25.48 5.95
C PRO A 213 -10.03 -26.01 4.54
N VAL A 214 -9.69 -25.14 3.57
CA VAL A 214 -9.32 -25.57 2.21
C VAL A 214 -8.13 -26.53 2.25
N LEU A 215 -7.09 -26.18 3.01
CA LEU A 215 -5.90 -27.02 3.10
C LEU A 215 -6.13 -28.29 3.94
N LEU A 216 -6.99 -28.21 4.97
CA LEU A 216 -7.37 -29.37 5.76
C LEU A 216 -8.15 -30.39 4.91
N ILE A 217 -9.06 -29.92 4.05
CA ILE A 217 -9.78 -30.75 3.09
C ILE A 217 -8.79 -31.40 2.12
N GLU A 218 -7.89 -30.62 1.52
CA GLU A 218 -6.87 -31.11 0.58
C GLU A 218 -5.95 -32.18 1.21
N TRP A 219 -5.62 -32.07 2.51
CA TRP A 219 -4.67 -32.98 3.15
C TRP A 219 -5.27 -34.25 3.74
N GLN A 220 -6.42 -34.15 4.42
CA GLN A 220 -6.95 -35.23 5.27
C GLN A 220 -8.30 -35.78 4.81
N PHE A 221 -9.10 -34.96 4.12
CA PHE A 221 -10.50 -35.29 3.83
C PHE A 221 -10.81 -35.32 2.33
N TYR A 222 -9.79 -35.36 1.47
CA TYR A 222 -9.96 -35.28 0.01
C TYR A 222 -10.99 -36.31 -0.49
N ASP A 223 -10.75 -37.60 -0.24
CA ASP A 223 -11.63 -38.68 -0.72
C ASP A 223 -13.04 -38.62 -0.10
N GLN A 224 -13.15 -38.21 1.17
CA GLN A 224 -14.44 -38.13 1.86
C GLN A 224 -15.31 -37.01 1.32
N VAL A 225 -14.70 -35.85 1.03
CA VAL A 225 -15.40 -34.69 0.49
C VAL A 225 -15.71 -34.87 -0.98
N GLU A 226 -14.81 -35.47 -1.76
CA GLU A 226 -15.04 -35.76 -3.19
C GLU A 226 -16.24 -36.68 -3.39
N ASN A 227 -16.31 -37.77 -2.62
CA ASN A 227 -17.45 -38.69 -2.63
C ASN A 227 -18.76 -38.04 -2.17
N TRP A 228 -18.70 -37.05 -1.26
CA TRP A 228 -19.89 -36.32 -0.80
C TRP A 228 -20.38 -35.29 -1.82
N LEU A 229 -19.46 -34.60 -2.51
CA LEU A 229 -19.77 -33.54 -3.46
C LEU A 229 -20.18 -34.06 -4.86
N ASN A 230 -19.90 -35.34 -5.17
CA ASN A 230 -20.12 -35.96 -6.48
C ASN A 230 -19.58 -35.13 -7.66
N THR A 231 -18.54 -34.34 -7.42
CA THR A 231 -17.94 -33.39 -8.37
C THR A 231 -16.43 -33.48 -8.22
N ASP A 232 -15.69 -33.15 -9.28
CA ASP A 232 -14.23 -33.04 -9.27
C ASP A 232 -13.78 -32.03 -8.20
N LEU A 233 -13.35 -32.56 -7.05
CA LEU A 233 -12.94 -31.76 -5.90
C LEU A 233 -11.67 -30.97 -6.22
N SER A 234 -10.78 -31.51 -7.07
CA SER A 234 -9.55 -30.82 -7.48
C SER A 234 -9.88 -29.50 -8.15
N PHE A 235 -10.83 -29.52 -9.09
CA PHE A 235 -11.25 -28.31 -9.81
C PHE A 235 -11.82 -27.24 -8.86
N VAL A 236 -12.65 -27.65 -7.90
CA VAL A 236 -13.24 -26.72 -6.90
C VAL A 236 -12.16 -26.12 -6.00
N LEU A 237 -11.23 -26.96 -5.51
CA LEU A 237 -10.11 -26.50 -4.68
C LEU A 237 -9.21 -25.53 -5.46
N ASP A 238 -8.89 -25.80 -6.72
CA ASP A 238 -8.09 -24.92 -7.57
C ASP A 238 -8.78 -23.57 -7.82
N MET A 239 -10.09 -23.56 -8.05
CA MET A 239 -10.87 -22.33 -8.17
C MET A 239 -10.84 -21.51 -6.88
N VAL A 240 -11.04 -22.15 -5.73
CA VAL A 240 -11.02 -21.48 -4.42
C VAL A 240 -9.62 -20.94 -4.10
N GLN A 241 -8.57 -21.72 -4.34
CA GLN A 241 -7.19 -21.27 -4.18
C GLN A 241 -6.86 -20.09 -5.10
N GLY A 242 -7.33 -20.14 -6.37
CA GLY A 242 -7.18 -19.04 -7.31
C GLY A 242 -7.92 -17.78 -6.90
N PHE A 243 -9.14 -17.92 -6.37
CA PHE A 243 -9.90 -16.79 -5.83
C PHE A 243 -9.20 -16.14 -4.63
N ILE A 244 -8.70 -16.94 -3.70
CA ILE A 244 -7.93 -16.47 -2.54
C ILE A 244 -6.70 -15.68 -3.00
N TRP A 245 -5.92 -16.25 -3.93
CA TRP A 245 -4.74 -15.59 -4.47
C TRP A 245 -5.12 -14.27 -5.16
N LEU A 246 -6.17 -14.28 -5.98
CA LEU A 246 -6.67 -13.10 -6.68
C LEU A 246 -7.02 -11.98 -5.70
N ALA A 247 -7.73 -12.29 -4.61
CA ALA A 247 -8.10 -11.31 -3.61
C ALA A 247 -6.88 -10.66 -2.95
N PHE A 248 -5.88 -11.45 -2.55
CA PHE A 248 -4.62 -10.93 -2.00
C PHE A 248 -3.85 -10.09 -3.01
N ALA A 249 -3.72 -10.57 -4.25
CA ALA A 249 -3.02 -9.87 -5.30
C ALA A 249 -3.70 -8.53 -5.64
N PHE A 250 -5.03 -8.54 -5.76
CA PHE A 250 -5.83 -7.35 -6.03
C PHE A 250 -5.67 -6.30 -4.93
N GLU A 251 -5.90 -6.68 -3.66
CA GLU A 251 -5.75 -5.77 -2.52
C GLU A 251 -4.35 -5.15 -2.49
N PHE A 252 -3.31 -5.98 -2.60
CA PHE A 252 -1.94 -5.54 -2.51
C PHE A 252 -1.55 -4.59 -3.64
N ILE A 253 -1.88 -4.93 -4.90
CA ILE A 253 -1.60 -4.06 -6.05
C ILE A 253 -2.32 -2.72 -5.88
N LEU A 254 -3.59 -2.74 -5.48
CA LEU A 254 -4.38 -1.53 -5.28
C LEU A 254 -3.78 -0.62 -4.21
N LEU A 255 -3.45 -1.16 -3.03
CA LEU A 255 -2.89 -0.40 -1.91
C LEU A 255 -1.48 0.14 -2.22
N VAL A 256 -0.65 -0.64 -2.92
CA VAL A 256 0.67 -0.19 -3.42
C VAL A 256 0.55 0.91 -4.46
N SER A 257 -0.50 0.89 -5.28
CA SER A 257 -0.72 1.91 -6.31
C SER A 257 -1.06 3.28 -5.70
N ILE A 258 -1.80 3.25 -4.58
CA ILE A 258 -2.33 4.44 -3.90
C ILE A 258 -1.34 5.06 -2.91
N THR A 259 -0.55 4.24 -2.21
CA THR A 259 0.45 4.76 -1.27
C THR A 259 1.51 5.60 -1.99
N ASN A 260 1.95 6.69 -1.36
CA ASN A 260 3.01 7.55 -1.90
C ASN A 260 4.39 6.92 -1.71
N ASP A 261 4.61 6.21 -0.60
CA ASP A 261 5.83 5.46 -0.34
C ASP A 261 5.61 3.95 -0.53
N LYS A 262 5.80 3.52 -1.78
CA LYS A 262 5.61 2.12 -2.21
C LYS A 262 6.60 1.19 -1.52
N PHE A 263 7.83 1.64 -1.35
CA PHE A 263 8.91 0.81 -0.82
C PHE A 263 8.72 0.55 0.67
N THR A 264 8.38 1.57 1.45
CA THR A 264 8.05 1.39 2.87
C THR A 264 6.82 0.51 3.04
N TYR A 265 5.81 0.65 2.16
CA TYR A 265 4.64 -0.23 2.18
C TYR A 265 5.01 -1.69 1.88
N ILE A 266 5.80 -1.95 0.84
CA ILE A 266 6.24 -3.30 0.47
C ILE A 266 7.05 -3.93 1.59
N LYS A 267 8.01 -3.20 2.19
CA LYS A 267 8.80 -3.69 3.33
C LYS A 267 7.92 -4.05 4.52
N LYS A 268 6.91 -3.24 4.80
CA LYS A 268 5.98 -3.48 5.92
C LYS A 268 5.10 -4.70 5.67
N ASN A 269 4.68 -4.92 4.42
CA ASN A 269 3.79 -6.00 4.00
C ASN A 269 4.52 -7.04 3.14
N TRP A 270 5.75 -7.39 3.52
CA TRP A 270 6.60 -8.31 2.73
C TRP A 270 6.01 -9.72 2.61
N ILE A 271 5.18 -10.15 3.59
CA ILE A 271 4.52 -11.46 3.58
C ILE A 271 3.40 -11.50 2.53
N ASP A 272 2.63 -10.40 2.39
CA ASP A 272 1.62 -10.27 1.34
C ASP A 272 2.29 -10.44 -0.03
N LEU A 273 3.41 -9.74 -0.22
CA LEU A 273 4.21 -9.86 -1.43
C LEU A 273 4.70 -11.30 -1.64
N LEU A 274 5.20 -11.96 -0.59
CA LEU A 274 5.68 -13.34 -0.67
C LEU A 274 4.56 -14.30 -1.10
N ILE A 275 3.36 -14.17 -0.54
CA ILE A 275 2.20 -15.02 -0.90
C ILE A 275 1.79 -14.81 -2.35
N ILE A 276 1.81 -13.56 -2.82
CA ILE A 276 1.47 -13.24 -4.22
C ILE A 276 2.55 -13.77 -5.17
N LEU A 277 3.83 -13.71 -4.78
CA LEU A 277 4.97 -14.13 -5.60
C LEU A 277 5.24 -15.63 -5.58
N LEU A 278 4.81 -16.36 -4.55
CA LEU A 278 5.10 -17.79 -4.38
C LEU A 278 4.70 -18.64 -5.61
N PRO A 279 3.52 -18.43 -6.22
CA PRO A 279 3.15 -19.19 -7.41
C PRO A 279 4.04 -18.89 -8.63
N PHE A 280 4.53 -17.66 -8.77
CA PHE A 280 5.45 -17.30 -9.86
C PHE A 280 6.81 -17.96 -9.72
N VAL A 281 7.30 -18.16 -8.49
CA VAL A 281 8.56 -18.90 -8.26
C VAL A 281 8.42 -20.34 -8.75
N SER A 282 7.26 -20.96 -8.52
CA SER A 282 6.96 -22.29 -9.05
C SER A 282 6.95 -22.29 -10.58
N PHE A 283 6.32 -21.29 -11.20
CA PHE A 283 6.25 -21.13 -12.65
C PHE A 283 7.61 -20.90 -13.33
N ILE A 284 8.47 -20.02 -12.78
CA ILE A 284 9.80 -19.71 -13.35
C ILE A 284 10.72 -20.95 -13.34
N ARG A 285 10.66 -21.77 -12.28
CA ARG A 285 11.43 -23.01 -12.20
C ARG A 285 11.12 -23.96 -13.36
N THR A 286 9.85 -24.02 -13.75
CA THR A 286 9.38 -24.87 -14.84
C THR A 286 9.93 -24.45 -16.20
N LEU A 287 10.15 -23.15 -16.39
CA LEU A 287 10.78 -22.64 -17.60
C LEU A 287 12.28 -23.04 -17.72
N ARG A 288 12.82 -23.81 -16.75
CA ARG A 288 14.19 -24.38 -16.74
C ARG A 288 15.34 -23.38 -16.90
N ILE A 289 15.11 -22.09 -16.67
CA ILE A 289 16.17 -21.07 -16.77
C ILE A 289 17.09 -21.09 -15.53
N VAL A 290 16.68 -21.71 -14.41
CA VAL A 290 17.47 -21.78 -13.18
C VAL A 290 17.61 -23.23 -12.72
N LYS A 291 18.81 -23.82 -12.93
CA LYS A 291 19.18 -25.18 -12.46
C LYS A 291 19.32 -25.31 -10.93
N VAL A 292 19.04 -24.26 -10.17
CA VAL A 292 19.27 -24.21 -8.72
C VAL A 292 17.95 -24.30 -7.97
N ALA A 293 17.82 -25.42 -7.25
CA ALA A 293 17.29 -25.57 -5.89
C ALA A 293 16.23 -26.67 -5.77
N ARG A 294 16.69 -27.84 -5.28
CA ARG A 294 15.87 -28.88 -4.64
C ARG A 294 15.32 -28.36 -3.30
N LEU A 295 14.49 -27.32 -3.32
CA LEU A 295 13.87 -26.71 -2.12
C LEU A 295 12.33 -26.81 -2.15
N THR A 296 11.76 -27.79 -2.86
CA THR A 296 10.30 -27.84 -3.13
C THR A 296 9.48 -28.74 -2.22
N HIS A 297 10.06 -29.70 -1.49
CA HIS A 297 9.27 -30.38 -0.43
C HIS A 297 8.88 -29.41 0.70
N LEU A 298 9.48 -28.23 0.73
CA LEU A 298 9.14 -27.14 1.64
C LEU A 298 8.06 -26.20 1.06
N ALA A 299 7.77 -26.17 -0.25
CA ALA A 299 6.81 -25.20 -0.80
C ALA A 299 5.36 -25.44 -0.36
N ARG A 300 4.94 -26.71 -0.22
CA ARG A 300 3.59 -27.08 0.28
C ARG A 300 3.44 -26.76 1.78
N GLY A 301 4.44 -27.10 2.60
CA GLY A 301 4.47 -26.76 4.03
C GLY A 301 4.71 -25.27 4.34
N TYR A 302 5.30 -24.50 3.42
CA TYR A 302 5.52 -23.07 3.59
C TYR A 302 4.32 -22.21 3.23
N LYS A 303 3.36 -22.69 2.43
CA LYS A 303 2.04 -22.04 2.34
C LYS A 303 1.43 -21.96 3.76
N LEU A 304 1.48 -23.06 4.52
CA LEU A 304 1.05 -23.13 5.92
C LEU A 304 1.86 -22.19 6.85
N ARG A 305 3.20 -22.16 6.74
CA ARG A 305 4.05 -21.24 7.55
C ARG A 305 3.88 -19.76 7.18
N ALA A 306 3.71 -19.43 5.90
CA ALA A 306 3.43 -18.08 5.43
C ALA A 306 2.05 -17.61 5.89
N LEU A 307 1.08 -18.52 5.98
CA LEU A 307 -0.25 -18.29 6.55
C LEU A 307 -0.22 -18.14 8.07
N LEU A 308 0.53 -18.99 8.78
CA LEU A 308 0.77 -18.83 10.22
C LEU A 308 1.51 -17.52 10.53
N MET A 309 2.41 -17.07 9.64
CA MET A 309 3.07 -15.78 9.75
C MET A 309 2.20 -14.59 9.31
N LYS A 310 1.27 -14.77 8.36
CA LYS A 310 0.19 -13.80 8.08
C LYS A 310 -0.82 -13.74 9.21
N ALA A 311 -1.13 -14.84 9.87
CA ALA A 311 -1.89 -14.88 11.12
C ALA A 311 -1.08 -14.24 12.26
N ARG A 312 0.26 -14.25 12.20
CA ARG A 312 1.14 -13.49 13.10
C ARG A 312 1.23 -12.00 12.77
N GLN A 313 1.14 -11.57 11.50
CA GLN A 313 1.01 -10.16 11.12
C GLN A 313 -0.43 -9.65 11.35
N GLY A 314 -1.37 -10.56 11.19
CA GLY A 314 -2.67 -10.62 11.81
C GLY A 314 -2.62 -10.98 13.30
N LEU A 315 -1.53 -10.76 14.04
CA LEU A 315 -1.68 -10.36 15.45
C LEU A 315 -2.19 -8.90 15.54
N ILE A 316 -2.48 -8.28 14.39
CA ILE A 316 -3.54 -7.27 14.24
C ILE A 316 -4.96 -7.90 14.35
N PHE A 317 -5.11 -9.22 14.50
CA PHE A 317 -6.21 -9.83 15.26
C PHE A 317 -6.21 -9.37 16.70
N ALA A 318 -5.26 -8.56 17.14
CA ALA A 318 -5.55 -7.69 18.25
C ALA A 318 -6.86 -6.94 17.98
N SER A 319 -7.23 -6.42 16.81
CA SER A 319 -8.58 -5.82 16.59
C SER A 319 -9.75 -6.79 16.57
N PHE A 320 -9.57 -8.03 16.09
CA PHE A 320 -10.61 -9.07 16.11
C PHE A 320 -10.79 -9.65 17.51
N PHE A 321 -9.70 -9.97 18.23
CA PHE A 321 -9.66 -10.19 19.67
C PHE A 321 -9.94 -8.92 20.48
N TYR A 322 -9.83 -7.68 19.99
CA TYR A 322 -10.17 -6.45 20.74
C TYR A 322 -11.66 -6.18 20.65
N ARG A 323 -12.32 -6.73 19.62
CA ARG A 323 -13.78 -6.69 19.45
C ARG A 323 -14.45 -7.92 20.09
N LEU A 324 -13.81 -9.09 20.04
CA LEU A 324 -14.31 -10.35 20.62
C LEU A 324 -13.87 -10.55 22.09
N LEU A 325 -12.68 -10.09 22.47
CA LEU A 325 -12.22 -9.97 23.86
C LEU A 325 -12.13 -8.48 24.21
N ALA A 326 -13.12 -8.00 24.98
CA ALA A 326 -13.11 -6.73 25.69
C ALA A 326 -11.95 -6.66 26.71
N ILE A 327 -10.70 -6.68 26.25
CA ILE A 327 -9.52 -6.49 27.10
C ILE A 327 -9.54 -5.01 27.49
N LYS A 328 -9.95 -4.79 28.74
CA LYS A 328 -10.10 -3.56 29.52
C LYS A 328 -9.57 -2.28 28.83
N PRO A 329 -10.40 -1.23 28.67
CA PRO A 329 -10.01 0.03 28.04
C PRO A 329 -8.73 0.65 28.65
N ASP A 330 -8.46 0.38 29.92
CA ASP A 330 -7.25 0.83 30.64
C ASP A 330 -5.94 0.35 30.01
N PHE A 331 -5.89 -0.89 29.52
CA PHE A 331 -4.68 -1.41 28.92
C PHE A 331 -4.39 -0.71 27.58
N GLN A 332 -5.43 -0.37 26.83
CA GLN A 332 -5.30 0.37 25.58
C GLN A 332 -4.81 1.80 25.84
N LEU A 333 -5.38 2.47 26.85
CA LEU A 333 -4.94 3.79 27.26
C LEU A 333 -3.46 3.79 27.66
N ARG A 334 -3.03 2.82 28.48
CA ARG A 334 -1.62 2.67 28.88
C ARG A 334 -0.71 2.41 27.68
N LYS A 335 -1.13 1.57 26.73
CA LYS A 335 -0.36 1.28 25.51
C LYS A 335 -0.23 2.52 24.62
N LEU A 336 -1.31 3.26 24.42
CA LEU A 336 -1.31 4.51 23.66
C LEU A 336 -0.44 5.57 24.34
N LYS A 337 -0.55 5.71 25.66
CA LYS A 337 0.29 6.61 26.47
C LYS A 337 1.77 6.23 26.35
N LYS A 338 2.12 4.95 26.49
CA LYS A 338 3.50 4.47 26.29
C LYS A 338 4.03 4.80 24.90
N LYS A 339 3.23 4.60 23.86
CA LYS A 339 3.61 4.94 22.47
C LYS A 339 3.78 6.45 22.28
N LEU A 340 2.93 7.26 22.91
CA LEU A 340 3.06 8.70 22.91
C LEU A 340 4.35 9.15 23.60
N ASP A 341 4.68 8.55 24.74
CA ASP A 341 5.90 8.85 25.49
C ASP A 341 7.15 8.44 24.71
N GLN A 342 7.13 7.27 24.04
CA GLN A 342 8.20 6.86 23.11
C GLN A 342 8.39 7.87 21.97
N ASN A 343 7.31 8.28 21.30
CA ASN A 343 7.39 9.29 20.24
C ASN A 343 7.89 10.64 20.75
N ARG A 344 7.59 11.00 22.01
CA ARG A 344 8.12 12.22 22.65
C ARG A 344 9.63 12.10 22.86
N THR A 345 10.11 10.96 23.37
CA THR A 345 11.55 10.72 23.51
C THR A 345 12.27 10.77 22.15
N GLU A 346 11.71 10.15 21.12
CA GLU A 346 12.26 10.24 19.75
C GLU A 346 12.32 11.69 19.26
N ARG A 347 11.27 12.47 19.51
CA ARG A 347 11.25 13.91 19.18
C ARG A 347 12.32 14.68 19.96
N GLU A 348 12.48 14.42 21.24
CA GLU A 348 13.48 15.10 22.09
C GLU A 348 14.91 14.85 21.58
N ILE A 349 15.22 13.61 21.19
CA ILE A 349 16.52 13.26 20.58
C ILE A 349 16.74 14.06 19.29
N ILE A 350 15.71 14.18 18.43
CA ILE A 350 15.81 14.97 17.18
C ILE A 350 16.00 16.46 17.49
N GLU A 351 15.33 17.00 18.51
CA GLU A 351 15.50 18.39 18.95
C GLU A 351 16.94 18.64 19.46
N GLU A 352 17.51 17.73 20.24
CA GLU A 352 18.92 17.81 20.66
C GLU A 352 19.89 17.81 19.48
N ASP A 353 19.65 16.97 18.48
CA ASP A 353 20.49 16.92 17.28
C ASP A 353 20.36 18.20 16.44
N LEU A 354 19.16 18.80 16.37
CA LEU A 354 18.96 20.13 15.78
C LEU A 354 19.71 21.22 16.55
N VAL A 355 19.73 21.17 17.88
CA VAL A 355 20.53 22.10 18.71
C VAL A 355 22.02 21.94 18.40
N LYS A 356 22.55 20.72 18.42
CA LYS A 356 23.96 20.45 18.08
C LYS A 356 24.30 20.98 16.69
N MET A 357 23.44 20.74 15.71
CA MET A 357 23.61 21.25 14.35
C MET A 357 23.60 22.78 14.29
N SER A 358 22.70 23.43 15.04
CA SER A 358 22.64 24.90 15.13
C SER A 358 23.93 25.50 15.71
N LEU A 359 24.50 24.87 16.75
CA LEU A 359 25.74 25.30 17.39
C LEU A 359 26.93 25.10 16.44
N TRP A 360 26.99 23.96 15.75
CA TRP A 360 28.02 23.70 14.74
C TRP A 360 27.99 24.73 13.60
N LEU A 361 26.80 25.06 13.07
CA LEU A 361 26.64 26.08 12.03
C LEU A 361 27.11 27.47 12.51
N ARG A 362 26.84 27.83 13.77
CA ARG A 362 27.35 29.08 14.38
C ARG A 362 28.86 29.09 14.48
N GLN A 363 29.48 28.01 14.95
CA GLN A 363 30.94 27.90 15.03
C GLN A 363 31.59 28.03 13.64
N ARG A 364 31.00 27.41 12.62
CA ARG A 364 31.50 27.51 11.24
C ARG A 364 31.37 28.93 10.67
N LYS A 365 30.28 29.64 10.99
CA LYS A 365 30.13 31.06 10.62
C LYS A 365 31.13 31.98 11.33
N LYS A 366 31.57 31.65 12.55
CA LYS A 366 32.60 32.43 13.28
C LYS A 366 34.04 32.19 12.78
N LYS A 367 34.27 31.09 12.04
CA LYS A 367 35.58 30.74 11.46
C LYS A 367 35.77 31.24 10.02
N LYS A 368 34.70 31.74 9.40
CA LYS A 368 34.74 32.51 8.15
C LYS A 368 34.66 33.98 8.50
#